data_AF-A0A2V1BLH7-F1
#
_entry.id   AF-A0A2V1BLH7-F1
#
_cell.length_a   1.000
_cell.length_b   1.000
_cell.length_c   1.000
_cell.angle_alpha   90.00
_cell.angle_beta   90.00
_cell.angle_gamma   90.00
#
_symmetry.space_group_name_H-M   'P 1'
#
loop_
_entity.id
_entity.type
_entity.pdbx_description
1 polymer ?
#
loop_
_entity_poly.entity_id
_entity_poly.type
_entity_poly.pdbx_seq_one_letter_code
_entity_poly.pdbx_strand_id
1 'polypeptide(L)'
;MGDASDIKKVLIAGAGPVGLFVALQLARANIRSEIFEKSNELQTGPRAAGHYGPDLEVMKRAGMYEIFAEAAHFQDGLVFRAPPVDDGKGGKTFGRDIATIREPQLTLPQSTMVPLLVMEIAKTGLVKIHFGKEVVGIKQDENLVILSTKDSKTGEVEQVKGEYLVGTDGGRSVVRSLLGIGFPGHTWKERIIATNVTLTNEALAPTGSHLVVHPVKWGVVIPLEAARLGEKSLWRYAIAVDSKDTRPDEELMTDENIIASYDHLMAGSRPIQCKIEARAVYHIHQRLASTLRRGRILLAGDAAHLCNPLGGMGLTSGILDSEALSDALIMVINEGCSDQVLTLYSDLRRQVFGLFVDPMSTQNKYRIQNNADDLERDDGFVRLLNRPGTQAMDMMRKLYEEQWRTNIRSKFAQRGSPH
;
A
#
# COMPACT_ATOMS: atom_id res chain seq x y z
N MET A 1 33.76 14.26 -27.64
CA MET A 1 33.63 13.54 -26.36
C MET A 1 33.05 14.54 -25.37
N GLY A 2 31.71 14.53 -25.22
CA GLY A 2 31.02 15.40 -24.27
C GLY A 2 31.22 14.84 -22.87
N ASP A 3 31.63 15.72 -21.96
CA ASP A 3 32.04 15.40 -20.61
C ASP A 3 30.92 14.69 -19.82
N ALA A 4 31.24 13.58 -19.17
CA ALA A 4 30.33 12.77 -18.37
C ALA A 4 30.08 13.38 -16.97
N SER A 5 30.20 14.70 -16.85
CA SER A 5 30.44 15.43 -15.59
C SER A 5 29.24 16.20 -15.05
N ASP A 6 28.02 16.00 -15.56
CA ASP A 6 26.83 16.75 -15.09
C ASP A 6 25.62 15.82 -14.81
N ILE A 7 25.86 14.75 -14.04
CA ILE A 7 24.83 13.71 -13.83
C ILE A 7 23.80 14.15 -12.77
N LYS A 8 22.82 14.95 -13.21
CA LYS A 8 21.54 15.13 -12.52
C LYS A 8 20.69 13.86 -12.62
N LYS A 9 21.04 12.82 -11.85
CA LYS A 9 20.25 11.58 -11.77
C LYS A 9 19.94 11.14 -10.35
N VAL A 10 18.74 10.61 -10.18
CA VAL A 10 18.25 10.03 -8.92
C VAL A 10 18.29 8.50 -9.04
N LEU A 11 18.92 7.85 -8.07
CA LEU A 11 18.90 6.39 -7.94
C LEU A 11 17.66 5.98 -7.13
N ILE A 12 17.03 4.87 -7.48
CA ILE A 12 15.83 4.36 -6.81
C ILE A 12 16.04 2.87 -6.52
N ALA A 13 15.89 2.46 -5.26
CA ALA A 13 15.95 1.06 -4.86
C ALA A 13 14.53 0.48 -4.76
N GLY A 14 14.23 -0.53 -5.57
CA GLY A 14 12.93 -1.21 -5.65
C GLY A 14 12.04 -0.71 -6.77
N ALA A 15 11.55 -1.62 -7.61
CA ALA A 15 10.60 -1.35 -8.69
C ALA A 15 9.14 -1.66 -8.29
N GLY A 16 8.81 -1.44 -7.01
CA GLY A 16 7.42 -1.45 -6.55
C GLY A 16 6.66 -0.20 -6.99
N PRO A 17 5.34 -0.12 -6.73
CA PRO A 17 4.51 1.01 -7.14
C PRO A 17 5.09 2.37 -6.72
N VAL A 18 5.54 2.49 -5.47
CA VAL A 18 6.10 3.75 -4.93
C VAL A 18 7.33 4.20 -5.71
N GLY A 19 8.30 3.30 -5.97
CA GLY A 19 9.51 3.61 -6.73
C GLY A 19 9.20 4.00 -8.17
N LEU A 20 8.25 3.32 -8.81
CA LEU A 20 7.80 3.62 -10.17
C LEU A 20 7.08 4.98 -10.25
N PHE A 21 6.21 5.31 -9.28
CA PHE A 21 5.59 6.64 -9.21
C PHE A 21 6.63 7.76 -9.00
N VAL A 22 7.63 7.54 -8.15
CA VAL A 22 8.73 8.50 -7.97
C VAL A 22 9.44 8.71 -9.30
N ALA A 23 9.84 7.64 -9.98
CA ALA A 23 10.55 7.70 -11.26
C ALA A 23 9.75 8.41 -12.35
N LEU A 24 8.44 8.10 -12.47
CA LEU A 24 7.56 8.73 -13.46
C LEU A 24 7.43 10.24 -13.24
N GLN A 25 7.20 10.67 -12.00
CA GLN A 25 7.08 12.09 -11.67
C GLN A 25 8.40 12.85 -11.92
N LEU A 26 9.54 12.24 -11.54
CA LEU A 26 10.87 12.81 -11.82
C LEU A 26 11.11 12.94 -13.34
N ALA A 27 10.80 11.90 -14.11
CA ALA A 27 10.97 11.91 -15.55
C ALA A 27 10.10 12.97 -16.24
N ARG A 28 8.86 13.18 -15.77
CA ARG A 28 8.00 14.26 -16.26
C ARG A 28 8.50 15.65 -15.91
N ALA A 29 9.30 15.78 -14.86
CA ALA A 29 10.06 16.97 -14.53
C ALA A 29 11.45 17.02 -15.21
N ASN A 30 11.69 16.19 -16.22
CA ASN A 30 12.95 16.10 -16.97
C ASN A 30 14.18 15.72 -16.11
N ILE A 31 13.98 14.98 -15.03
CA ILE A 31 15.03 14.44 -14.16
C ILE A 31 15.23 12.96 -14.48
N ARG A 32 16.47 12.57 -14.79
CA ARG A 32 16.82 11.17 -15.10
C ARG A 32 16.82 10.31 -13.83
N SER A 33 16.42 9.05 -13.95
CA SER A 33 16.53 8.10 -12.84
C SER A 33 16.91 6.69 -13.27
N GLU A 34 17.52 5.96 -12.33
CA GLU A 34 17.82 4.53 -12.49
C GLU A 34 17.21 3.75 -11.32
N ILE A 35 16.38 2.75 -11.64
CA ILE A 35 15.71 1.89 -10.66
C ILE A 35 16.45 0.55 -10.57
N PHE A 36 16.73 0.08 -9.36
CA PHE A 36 17.39 -1.21 -9.10
C PHE A 36 16.42 -2.15 -8.38
N GLU A 37 16.03 -3.22 -9.04
CA GLU A 37 15.14 -4.26 -8.53
C GLU A 37 15.89 -5.57 -8.39
N LYS A 38 15.79 -6.20 -7.21
CA LYS A 38 16.48 -7.46 -6.92
C LYS A 38 15.85 -8.65 -7.66
N SER A 39 14.55 -8.61 -7.91
CA SER A 39 13.86 -9.63 -8.69
C SER A 39 14.25 -9.54 -10.16
N ASN A 40 14.28 -10.69 -10.86
CA ASN A 40 14.59 -10.74 -12.29
C ASN A 40 13.41 -10.28 -13.18
N GLU A 41 12.23 -10.15 -12.60
CA GLU A 41 10.98 -9.79 -13.26
C GLU A 41 10.10 -8.96 -12.33
N LEU A 42 9.11 -8.28 -12.91
CA LEU A 42 8.08 -7.58 -12.14
C LEU A 42 7.25 -8.58 -11.35
N GLN A 43 6.82 -8.17 -10.15
CA GLN A 43 5.93 -9.02 -9.36
C GLN A 43 4.55 -9.09 -9.99
N THR A 44 4.06 -10.32 -10.19
CA THR A 44 2.77 -10.62 -10.83
C THR A 44 1.63 -10.83 -9.84
N GLY A 45 1.90 -10.76 -8.54
CA GLY A 45 0.90 -10.96 -7.49
C GLY A 45 0.02 -9.72 -7.29
N PRO A 46 -1.29 -9.88 -7.05
CA PRO A 46 -2.23 -8.76 -6.97
C PRO A 46 -1.93 -7.77 -5.83
N ARG A 47 -1.40 -8.23 -4.68
CA ARG A 47 -1.05 -7.40 -3.49
C ARG A 47 -2.12 -6.32 -3.21
N ALA A 48 -1.79 -5.15 -2.64
CA ALA A 48 -2.78 -4.11 -2.37
C ALA A 48 -3.50 -3.68 -3.67
N ALA A 49 -4.83 -3.59 -3.64
CA ALA A 49 -5.64 -3.36 -4.83
C ALA A 49 -6.68 -2.22 -4.67
N GLY A 50 -7.07 -1.86 -3.44
CA GLY A 50 -8.06 -0.81 -3.21
C GLY A 50 -7.42 0.57 -3.20
N HIS A 51 -8.01 1.49 -3.96
CA HIS A 51 -7.61 2.89 -4.09
C HIS A 51 -8.81 3.81 -3.83
N TYR A 52 -8.59 4.86 -3.04
CA TYR A 52 -9.65 5.78 -2.64
C TYR A 52 -9.09 7.08 -2.04
N GLY A 53 -9.89 8.14 -2.13
CA GLY A 53 -9.57 9.42 -1.51
C GLY A 53 -8.32 10.05 -2.12
N PRO A 54 -7.31 10.44 -1.31
CA PRO A 54 -6.22 11.29 -1.77
C PRO A 54 -5.24 10.58 -2.72
N ASP A 55 -5.17 9.24 -2.77
CA ASP A 55 -4.33 8.57 -3.77
C ASP A 55 -4.85 8.74 -5.19
N LEU A 56 -6.17 8.80 -5.38
CA LEU A 56 -6.78 9.08 -6.69
C LEU A 56 -6.38 10.46 -7.20
N GLU A 57 -6.30 11.46 -6.32
CA GLU A 57 -5.82 12.80 -6.68
C GLU A 57 -4.34 12.80 -7.05
N VAL A 58 -3.51 12.02 -6.34
CA VAL A 58 -2.11 11.82 -6.73
C VAL A 58 -2.00 11.12 -8.09
N MET A 59 -2.83 10.11 -8.36
CA MET A 59 -2.88 9.46 -9.67
C MET A 59 -3.26 10.43 -10.79
N LYS A 60 -4.21 11.35 -10.55
CA LYS A 60 -4.60 12.39 -11.51
C LYS A 60 -3.44 13.34 -11.80
N ARG A 61 -2.76 13.84 -10.76
CA ARG A 61 -1.61 14.75 -10.90
C ARG A 61 -0.40 14.08 -11.53
N ALA A 62 -0.20 12.79 -11.23
CA ALA A 62 0.75 11.93 -11.91
C ALA A 62 0.26 11.49 -13.29
N GLY A 63 -0.86 12.01 -13.81
CA GLY A 63 -1.44 11.69 -15.13
C GLY A 63 -1.55 10.20 -15.43
N MET A 64 -1.90 9.40 -14.41
CA MET A 64 -2.12 7.96 -14.49
C MET A 64 -3.58 7.58 -14.24
N TYR A 65 -4.39 8.49 -13.68
CA TYR A 65 -5.76 8.17 -13.25
C TYR A 65 -6.62 7.58 -14.37
N GLU A 66 -6.67 8.20 -15.56
CA GLU A 66 -7.52 7.68 -16.65
C GLU A 66 -7.05 6.29 -17.13
N ILE A 67 -5.73 6.11 -17.27
CA ILE A 67 -5.13 4.81 -17.66
C ILE A 67 -5.47 3.72 -16.63
N PHE A 68 -5.45 4.07 -15.35
CA PHE A 68 -5.80 3.17 -14.27
C PHE A 68 -7.30 2.91 -14.18
N ALA A 69 -8.13 3.92 -14.36
CA ALA A 69 -9.58 3.81 -14.33
C ALA A 69 -10.09 2.91 -15.46
N GLU A 70 -9.49 2.96 -16.65
CA GLU A 70 -9.80 2.07 -17.76
C GLU A 70 -9.45 0.59 -17.48
N ALA A 71 -8.39 0.35 -16.71
CA ALA A 71 -7.91 -0.99 -16.37
C ALA A 71 -8.44 -1.54 -15.03
N ALA A 72 -9.16 -0.72 -14.26
CA ALA A 72 -9.70 -1.05 -12.96
C ALA A 72 -11.17 -1.43 -13.03
N HIS A 73 -11.69 -2.00 -11.94
CA HIS A 73 -13.13 -2.05 -11.70
C HIS A 73 -13.50 -1.18 -10.50
N PHE A 74 -14.69 -0.61 -10.56
CA PHE A 74 -15.23 0.23 -9.52
C PHE A 74 -16.10 -0.58 -8.57
N GLN A 75 -16.03 -0.24 -7.28
CA GLN A 75 -16.87 -0.80 -6.24
C GLN A 75 -17.65 0.30 -5.53
N ASP A 76 -18.86 -0.02 -5.10
CA ASP A 76 -19.78 0.91 -4.41
C ASP A 76 -19.40 1.18 -2.94
N GLY A 77 -18.26 0.67 -2.50
CA GLY A 77 -17.67 0.97 -1.20
C GLY A 77 -17.28 -0.26 -0.38
N LEU A 78 -17.35 -0.12 0.94
CA LEU A 78 -16.88 -1.10 1.92
C LEU A 78 -17.93 -1.33 3.01
N VAL A 79 -18.20 -2.58 3.38
CA VAL A 79 -19.19 -2.90 4.42
C VAL A 79 -18.56 -3.58 5.63
N PHE A 80 -18.84 -3.08 6.83
CA PHE A 80 -18.66 -3.81 8.09
C PHE A 80 -19.80 -4.80 8.23
N ARG A 81 -19.48 -6.08 8.35
CA ARG A 81 -20.45 -7.16 8.26
C ARG A 81 -20.21 -8.22 9.33
N ALA A 82 -21.29 -8.71 9.93
CA ALA A 82 -21.24 -9.87 10.82
C ALA A 82 -20.86 -11.14 10.03
N PRO A 83 -20.31 -12.18 10.66
CA PRO A 83 -19.94 -13.41 9.95
C PRO A 83 -21.14 -14.05 9.22
N PRO A 84 -20.90 -14.82 8.13
CA PRO A 84 -21.94 -15.60 7.47
C PRO A 84 -22.66 -16.54 8.44
N VAL A 85 -23.96 -16.70 8.24
CA VAL A 85 -24.84 -17.54 9.06
C VAL A 85 -25.42 -18.69 8.25
N ASP A 86 -25.84 -19.75 8.92
CA ASP A 86 -26.50 -20.90 8.29
C ASP A 86 -27.77 -20.45 7.54
N ASP A 87 -27.97 -20.96 6.33
CA ASP A 87 -29.11 -20.62 5.48
C ASP A 87 -30.32 -21.56 5.64
N GLY A 88 -30.21 -22.56 6.52
CA GLY A 88 -31.19 -23.61 6.76
C GLY A 88 -31.24 -24.69 5.67
N LYS A 89 -30.34 -24.64 4.68
CA LYS A 89 -30.30 -25.52 3.50
C LYS A 89 -28.96 -26.23 3.34
N GLY A 90 -28.10 -26.17 4.37
CA GLY A 90 -26.77 -26.75 4.36
C GLY A 90 -25.69 -25.85 3.75
N GLY A 91 -26.01 -24.59 3.48
CA GLY A 91 -25.07 -23.56 3.04
C GLY A 91 -24.95 -22.43 4.07
N LYS A 92 -24.38 -21.30 3.63
CA LYS A 92 -24.37 -20.05 4.40
C LYS A 92 -24.85 -18.87 3.57
N THR A 93 -25.52 -17.93 4.23
CA THR A 93 -25.81 -16.61 3.67
C THR A 93 -24.95 -15.55 4.34
N PHE A 94 -24.82 -14.38 3.71
CA PHE A 94 -24.09 -13.26 4.28
C PHE A 94 -24.71 -12.86 5.63
N GLY A 95 -23.85 -12.56 6.60
CA GLY A 95 -24.28 -11.96 7.85
C GLY A 95 -24.82 -10.56 7.63
N ARG A 96 -25.49 -10.02 8.66
CA ARG A 96 -26.08 -8.68 8.60
C ARG A 96 -25.00 -7.60 8.37
N ASP A 97 -25.39 -6.55 7.65
CA ASP A 97 -24.59 -5.34 7.54
C ASP A 97 -24.67 -4.56 8.86
N ILE A 98 -23.51 -4.14 9.35
CA ILE A 98 -23.35 -3.36 10.58
C ILE A 98 -23.30 -1.87 10.22
N ALA A 99 -22.47 -1.53 9.22
CA ALA A 99 -22.40 -0.20 8.62
C ALA A 99 -21.72 -0.31 7.25
N THR A 100 -22.01 0.64 6.36
CA THR A 100 -21.40 0.67 5.01
C THR A 100 -20.83 2.05 4.73
N ILE A 101 -19.57 2.09 4.33
CA ILE A 101 -18.92 3.25 3.75
C ILE A 101 -19.29 3.28 2.27
N ARG A 102 -20.07 4.30 1.86
CA ARG A 102 -20.54 4.49 0.48
C ARG A 102 -19.69 5.52 -0.25
N GLU A 103 -18.44 5.15 -0.50
CA GLU A 103 -17.53 5.94 -1.33
C GLU A 103 -17.02 5.03 -2.45
N PRO A 104 -17.12 5.46 -3.73
CA PRO A 104 -16.58 4.69 -4.84
C PRO A 104 -15.10 4.37 -4.61
N GLN A 105 -14.75 3.09 -4.76
CA GLN A 105 -13.37 2.63 -4.68
C GLN A 105 -12.93 2.11 -6.03
N LEU A 106 -11.74 2.52 -6.45
CA LEU A 106 -11.08 1.97 -7.62
C LEU A 106 -10.31 0.75 -7.18
N THR A 107 -10.60 -0.41 -7.77
CA THR A 107 -9.86 -1.63 -7.50
C THR A 107 -8.93 -1.94 -8.66
N LEU A 108 -7.64 -1.77 -8.40
CA LEU A 108 -6.57 -2.01 -9.36
C LEU A 108 -5.46 -2.81 -8.68
N PRO A 109 -5.42 -4.13 -8.87
CA PRO A 109 -4.33 -4.96 -8.37
C PRO A 109 -2.96 -4.44 -8.85
N GLN A 110 -1.93 -4.60 -8.01
CA GLN A 110 -0.56 -4.20 -8.38
C GLN A 110 -0.05 -4.91 -9.62
N SER A 111 -0.50 -6.16 -9.85
CA SER A 111 -0.22 -6.94 -11.06
C SER A 111 -0.67 -6.25 -12.35
N THR A 112 -1.64 -5.35 -12.26
CA THR A 112 -2.13 -4.54 -13.38
C THR A 112 -1.52 -3.14 -13.34
N MET A 113 -1.48 -2.49 -12.17
CA MET A 113 -0.93 -1.14 -11.99
C MET A 113 0.55 -1.02 -12.39
N VAL A 114 1.37 -1.99 -11.98
CA VAL A 114 2.83 -1.93 -12.15
C VAL A 114 3.24 -1.98 -13.63
N PRO A 115 2.74 -2.92 -14.46
CA PRO A 115 3.00 -2.90 -15.90
C PRO A 115 2.59 -1.59 -16.58
N LEU A 116 1.43 -1.02 -16.22
CA LEU A 116 0.96 0.27 -16.75
C LEU A 116 1.94 1.40 -16.44
N LEU A 117 2.43 1.48 -15.20
CA LEU A 117 3.47 2.45 -14.81
C LEU A 117 4.76 2.25 -15.61
N VAL A 118 5.22 1.01 -15.79
CA VAL A 118 6.43 0.70 -16.56
C VAL A 118 6.28 1.15 -18.02
N MET A 119 5.11 0.93 -18.63
CA MET A 119 4.82 1.39 -19.99
C MET A 119 4.88 2.92 -20.09
N GLU A 120 4.26 3.65 -19.16
CA GLU A 120 4.30 5.11 -19.16
C GLU A 120 5.69 5.66 -18.89
N ILE A 121 6.45 5.02 -17.99
CA ILE A 121 7.85 5.35 -17.73
C ILE A 121 8.70 5.17 -18.99
N ALA A 122 8.51 4.08 -19.73
CA ALA A 122 9.27 3.81 -20.95
C ALA A 122 9.08 4.90 -22.01
N LYS A 123 7.86 5.47 -22.13
CA LYS A 123 7.57 6.58 -23.06
C LYS A 123 8.37 7.84 -22.77
N THR A 124 8.85 8.04 -21.54
CA THR A 124 9.66 9.21 -21.17
C THR A 124 11.08 9.17 -21.73
N GLY A 125 11.65 7.98 -21.94
CA GLY A 125 13.06 7.81 -22.33
C GLY A 125 14.09 8.26 -21.27
N LEU A 126 13.67 8.64 -20.06
CA LEU A 126 14.53 9.21 -19.01
C LEU A 126 14.80 8.28 -17.83
N VAL A 127 14.19 7.09 -17.82
CA VAL A 127 14.29 6.13 -16.73
C VAL A 127 14.83 4.80 -17.24
N LYS A 128 15.81 4.25 -16.52
CA LYS A 128 16.31 2.90 -16.77
C LYS A 128 15.98 1.99 -15.58
N ILE A 129 15.43 0.82 -15.85
CA ILE A 129 15.10 -0.19 -14.82
C ILE A 129 16.07 -1.35 -14.95
N HIS A 130 16.75 -1.69 -13.86
CA HIS A 130 17.71 -2.76 -13.74
C HIS A 130 17.12 -3.88 -12.89
N PHE A 131 16.70 -4.97 -13.53
CA PHE A 131 16.26 -6.19 -12.86
C PHE A 131 17.44 -7.07 -12.44
N GLY A 132 17.23 -7.90 -11.43
CA GLY A 132 18.25 -8.80 -10.90
C GLY A 132 19.42 -8.06 -10.23
N LYS A 133 19.25 -6.80 -9.81
CA LYS A 133 20.28 -5.98 -9.15
C LYS A 133 19.88 -5.75 -7.69
N GLU A 134 20.49 -6.49 -6.78
CA GLU A 134 20.28 -6.36 -5.34
C GLU A 134 21.15 -5.24 -4.75
N VAL A 135 20.58 -4.32 -3.98
CA VAL A 135 21.37 -3.31 -3.25
C VAL A 135 22.12 -3.97 -2.11
N VAL A 136 23.44 -3.79 -2.06
CA VAL A 136 24.32 -4.41 -1.04
C VAL A 136 25.19 -3.42 -0.28
N GLY A 137 25.26 -2.16 -0.73
CA GLY A 137 26.06 -1.14 -0.06
C GLY A 137 25.70 0.27 -0.51
N ILE A 138 25.91 1.24 0.38
CA ILE A 138 25.69 2.65 0.10
C ILE A 138 26.81 3.48 0.72
N LYS A 139 27.32 4.45 -0.05
CA LYS A 139 28.19 5.53 0.43
C LYS A 139 27.61 6.87 -0.04
N GLN A 140 27.85 7.93 0.70
CA GLN A 140 27.47 9.28 0.27
C GLN A 140 28.48 10.31 0.79
N ASP A 141 28.55 11.43 0.11
CA ASP A 141 29.23 12.64 0.55
C ASP A 141 28.29 13.86 0.38
N GLU A 142 28.85 15.07 0.46
CA GLU A 142 28.09 16.31 0.33
C GLU A 142 27.53 16.55 -1.07
N ASN A 143 27.96 15.80 -2.10
CA ASN A 143 27.60 16.03 -3.50
C ASN A 143 26.88 14.84 -4.15
N LEU A 144 27.21 13.59 -3.77
CA LEU A 144 26.67 12.41 -4.42
C LEU A 144 26.43 11.22 -3.49
N VAL A 145 25.70 10.24 -4.02
CA VAL A 145 25.48 8.90 -3.47
C VAL A 145 26.12 7.87 -4.40
N ILE A 146 26.81 6.89 -3.84
CA ILE A 146 27.32 5.70 -4.51
C ILE A 146 26.52 4.50 -4.02
N LEU A 147 25.76 3.88 -4.92
CA LEU A 147 25.00 2.66 -4.68
C LEU A 147 25.80 1.46 -5.20
N SER A 148 26.07 0.49 -4.33
CA SER A 148 26.63 -0.80 -4.71
C SER A 148 25.51 -1.80 -4.95
N THR A 149 25.46 -2.39 -6.14
CA THR A 149 24.47 -3.42 -6.49
C THR A 149 25.14 -4.72 -6.90
N LYS A 150 24.58 -5.84 -6.44
CA LYS A 150 25.02 -7.19 -6.76
C LYS A 150 24.11 -7.77 -7.84
N ASP A 151 24.71 -8.26 -8.92
CA ASP A 151 23.99 -8.98 -9.97
C ASP A 151 23.57 -10.38 -9.47
N SER A 152 22.29 -10.69 -9.59
CA SER A 152 21.73 -11.97 -9.14
C SER A 152 22.18 -13.18 -9.97
N LYS A 153 22.66 -12.96 -11.19
CA LYS A 153 23.12 -14.02 -12.10
C LYS A 153 24.63 -14.21 -12.02
N THR A 154 25.40 -13.12 -12.05
CA THR A 154 26.88 -13.21 -12.05
C THR A 154 27.48 -13.16 -10.64
N GLY A 155 26.75 -12.60 -9.67
CA GLY A 155 27.25 -12.34 -8.33
C GLY A 155 28.21 -11.14 -8.23
N GLU A 156 28.51 -10.49 -9.36
CA GLU A 156 29.41 -9.34 -9.41
C GLU A 156 28.77 -8.11 -8.76
N VAL A 157 29.62 -7.27 -8.14
CA VAL A 157 29.19 -6.02 -7.51
C VAL A 157 29.63 -4.84 -8.36
N GLU A 158 28.65 -4.03 -8.76
CA GLU A 158 28.84 -2.80 -9.52
C GLU A 158 28.54 -1.59 -8.64
N GLN A 159 29.15 -0.44 -8.96
CA GLN A 159 28.86 0.83 -8.30
C GLN A 159 28.24 1.82 -9.27
N VAL A 160 27.15 2.45 -8.84
CA VAL A 160 26.45 3.48 -9.61
C VAL A 160 26.38 4.76 -8.77
N LYS A 161 26.76 5.89 -9.37
CA LYS A 161 26.72 7.21 -8.72
C LYS A 161 25.43 7.94 -9.06
N GLY A 162 24.86 8.72 -8.16
CA GLY A 162 23.77 9.67 -8.45
C GLY A 162 23.73 10.79 -7.42
N GLU A 163 22.94 11.83 -7.64
CA GLU A 163 22.86 12.96 -6.68
C GLU A 163 22.05 12.62 -5.43
N TYR A 164 21.03 11.78 -5.61
CA TYR A 164 20.15 11.33 -4.54
C TYR A 164 19.84 9.84 -4.71
N LEU A 165 19.48 9.19 -3.59
CA LEU A 165 18.95 7.84 -3.57
C LEU A 165 17.60 7.82 -2.86
N VAL A 166 16.63 7.12 -3.44
CA VAL A 166 15.32 6.89 -2.86
C VAL A 166 15.15 5.39 -2.58
N GLY A 167 15.00 5.04 -1.30
CA GLY A 167 14.70 3.69 -0.83
C GLY A 167 13.20 3.42 -0.85
N THR A 168 12.77 2.56 -1.76
CA THR A 168 11.39 2.06 -1.92
C THR A 168 11.34 0.53 -1.93
N ASP A 169 12.31 -0.10 -1.26
CA ASP A 169 12.63 -1.52 -1.29
C ASP A 169 11.86 -2.36 -0.24
N GLY A 170 10.72 -1.84 0.23
CA GLY A 170 9.73 -2.57 1.02
C GLY A 170 10.01 -2.68 2.52
N GLY A 171 9.17 -3.45 3.23
CA GLY A 171 9.19 -3.53 4.70
C GLY A 171 10.52 -4.01 5.30
N ARG A 172 11.28 -4.82 4.54
CA ARG A 172 12.61 -5.31 4.90
C ARG A 172 13.73 -4.48 4.24
N SER A 173 13.48 -3.19 4.04
CA SER A 173 14.39 -2.26 3.34
C SER A 173 15.86 -2.44 3.76
N VAL A 174 16.66 -2.82 2.78
CA VAL A 174 18.12 -2.90 2.87
C VAL A 174 18.68 -1.48 2.91
N VAL A 175 18.09 -0.54 2.16
CA VAL A 175 18.49 0.88 2.20
C VAL A 175 18.38 1.44 3.63
N ARG A 176 17.22 1.29 4.28
CA ARG A 176 17.03 1.73 5.67
C ARG A 176 18.05 1.09 6.62
N SER A 177 18.32 -0.20 6.44
CA SER A 177 19.23 -0.96 7.29
C SER A 177 20.69 -0.52 7.12
N LEU A 178 21.15 -0.34 5.88
CA LEU A 178 22.50 0.16 5.55
C LEU A 178 22.72 1.60 6.06
N LEU A 179 21.67 2.40 6.12
CA LEU A 179 21.72 3.71 6.74
C LEU A 179 21.74 3.66 8.26
N GLY A 180 21.53 2.52 8.92
CA GLY A 180 21.39 2.46 10.38
C GLY A 180 20.22 3.32 10.89
N ILE A 181 19.13 3.40 10.12
CA ILE A 181 17.89 4.08 10.53
C ILE A 181 17.03 3.08 11.30
N GLY A 182 16.69 3.43 12.55
CA GLY A 182 15.84 2.58 13.39
C GLY A 182 14.42 2.46 12.84
N PHE A 183 13.75 1.35 13.16
CA PHE A 183 12.37 1.10 12.74
C PHE A 183 11.45 0.77 13.94
N PRO A 184 11.30 1.73 14.88
CA PRO A 184 10.48 1.56 16.08
C PRO A 184 9.02 1.31 15.74
N GLY A 185 8.32 0.71 16.70
CA GLY A 185 6.93 0.30 16.57
C GLY A 185 6.73 -1.12 17.10
N HIS A 186 5.62 -1.74 16.72
CA HIS A 186 5.24 -3.06 17.21
C HIS A 186 4.75 -3.98 16.09
N THR A 187 4.71 -5.27 16.42
CA THR A 187 4.08 -6.30 15.62
C THR A 187 2.87 -6.79 16.41
N TRP A 188 1.71 -6.89 15.76
CA TRP A 188 0.52 -7.45 16.41
C TRP A 188 0.71 -8.95 16.67
N LYS A 189 0.03 -9.46 17.70
CA LYS A 189 0.09 -10.90 18.02
C LYS A 189 -0.64 -11.74 16.97
N GLU A 190 -1.71 -11.21 16.38
CA GLU A 190 -2.43 -11.88 15.32
C GLU A 190 -1.61 -11.95 14.03
N ARG A 191 -1.71 -13.08 13.35
CA ARG A 191 -1.26 -13.29 11.98
C ARG A 191 -2.47 -13.23 11.06
N ILE A 192 -2.26 -12.92 9.79
CA ILE A 192 -3.31 -12.99 8.77
C ILE A 192 -2.93 -14.06 7.76
N ILE A 193 -3.81 -15.01 7.50
CA ILE A 193 -3.74 -15.87 6.32
C ILE A 193 -4.46 -15.11 5.22
N ALA A 194 -3.75 -14.75 4.15
CA ALA A 194 -4.35 -14.16 2.98
C ALA A 194 -4.22 -15.10 1.79
N THR A 195 -5.32 -15.28 1.08
CA THR A 195 -5.42 -16.14 -0.09
C THR A 195 -6.05 -15.36 -1.24
N ASN A 196 -5.60 -15.67 -2.45
CA ASN A 196 -6.33 -15.31 -3.67
C ASN A 196 -7.03 -16.57 -4.16
N VAL A 197 -8.32 -16.47 -4.38
CA VAL A 197 -9.21 -17.63 -4.60
C VAL A 197 -10.08 -17.36 -5.82
N THR A 198 -10.07 -18.29 -6.77
CA THR A 198 -10.99 -18.30 -7.89
C THR A 198 -12.19 -19.18 -7.52
N LEU A 199 -13.40 -18.65 -7.58
CA LEU A 199 -14.64 -19.38 -7.31
C LEU A 199 -15.81 -18.87 -8.17
N THR A 200 -16.83 -19.71 -8.33
CA THR A 200 -18.11 -19.33 -8.97
C THR A 200 -18.96 -18.58 -7.95
N ASN A 201 -19.44 -17.37 -8.29
CA ASN A 201 -20.21 -16.56 -7.36
C ASN A 201 -21.66 -17.07 -7.24
N GLU A 202 -21.92 -17.91 -6.24
CA GLU A 202 -23.28 -18.39 -5.94
C GLU A 202 -24.15 -17.32 -5.26
N ALA A 203 -23.51 -16.38 -4.56
CA ALA A 203 -24.14 -15.24 -3.93
C ALA A 203 -23.24 -14.02 -4.07
N LEU A 204 -23.84 -12.85 -4.27
CA LEU A 204 -23.16 -11.56 -4.23
C LEU A 204 -23.89 -10.63 -3.28
N ALA A 205 -23.09 -9.89 -2.52
CA ALA A 205 -23.59 -8.83 -1.68
C ALA A 205 -23.73 -7.53 -2.48
N PRO A 206 -24.60 -6.60 -2.06
CA PRO A 206 -24.70 -5.29 -2.71
C PRO A 206 -23.38 -4.50 -2.71
N THR A 207 -22.60 -4.59 -1.63
CA THR A 207 -21.25 -4.01 -1.54
C THR A 207 -20.23 -5.12 -1.62
N GLY A 208 -19.34 -5.08 -2.63
CA GLY A 208 -18.41 -6.19 -2.92
C GLY A 208 -17.29 -6.38 -1.90
N SER A 209 -16.79 -5.32 -1.27
CA SER A 209 -15.74 -5.43 -0.26
C SER A 209 -16.30 -5.54 1.16
N HIS A 210 -15.87 -6.57 1.89
CA HIS A 210 -16.34 -6.90 3.23
C HIS A 210 -15.22 -6.78 4.27
N LEU A 211 -15.54 -6.10 5.36
CA LEU A 211 -14.83 -6.17 6.63
C LEU A 211 -15.64 -7.06 7.57
N VAL A 212 -15.22 -8.32 7.73
CA VAL A 212 -15.90 -9.29 8.60
C VAL A 212 -15.53 -9.01 10.04
N VAL A 213 -16.54 -8.68 10.85
CA VAL A 213 -16.41 -8.26 12.25
C VAL A 213 -16.59 -9.46 13.16
N HIS A 214 -15.53 -9.83 13.88
CA HIS A 214 -15.55 -10.93 14.85
C HIS A 214 -14.39 -10.80 15.86
N PRO A 215 -14.57 -11.14 17.15
CA PRO A 215 -13.53 -10.93 18.17
C PRO A 215 -12.21 -11.69 17.92
N VAL A 216 -12.27 -12.84 17.22
CA VAL A 216 -11.10 -13.70 16.92
C VAL A 216 -10.85 -13.81 15.42
N LYS A 217 -11.80 -14.43 14.69
CA LYS A 217 -11.77 -14.67 13.25
C LYS A 217 -12.32 -13.52 12.39
N TRP A 218 -11.84 -12.30 12.64
CA TRP A 218 -12.13 -11.16 11.78
C TRP A 218 -11.37 -11.27 10.46
N GLY A 219 -11.83 -10.55 9.44
CA GLY A 219 -11.20 -10.67 8.12
C GLY A 219 -11.63 -9.61 7.12
N VAL A 220 -11.03 -9.69 5.94
CA VAL A 220 -11.29 -8.83 4.80
C VAL A 220 -11.53 -9.71 3.58
N VAL A 221 -12.61 -9.44 2.86
CA VAL A 221 -12.95 -10.11 1.60
C VAL A 221 -13.11 -9.05 0.52
N ILE A 222 -12.32 -9.11 -0.55
CA ILE A 222 -12.31 -8.10 -1.61
C ILE A 222 -12.30 -8.79 -2.97
N PRO A 223 -13.18 -8.44 -3.91
CA PRO A 223 -13.08 -8.94 -5.27
C PRO A 223 -11.90 -8.27 -5.98
N LEU A 224 -11.02 -9.07 -6.57
CA LEU A 224 -9.83 -8.58 -7.30
C LEU A 224 -10.12 -8.29 -8.77
N GLU A 225 -11.32 -8.65 -9.23
CA GLU A 225 -11.90 -8.30 -10.54
C GLU A 225 -13.42 -8.13 -10.40
N ALA A 226 -14.11 -7.68 -11.46
CA ALA A 226 -15.55 -7.53 -11.43
C ALA A 226 -16.25 -8.89 -11.19
N ALA A 227 -17.00 -9.00 -10.09
CA ALA A 227 -17.72 -10.22 -9.75
C ALA A 227 -19.18 -10.17 -10.23
N ARG A 228 -19.63 -11.24 -10.91
CA ARG A 228 -21.00 -11.41 -11.38
C ARG A 228 -21.59 -12.73 -10.93
N LEU A 229 -22.88 -12.73 -10.61
CA LEU A 229 -23.59 -13.90 -10.10
C LEU A 229 -23.53 -15.03 -11.16
N GLY A 230 -23.15 -16.24 -10.74
CA GLY A 230 -23.00 -17.41 -11.60
C GLY A 230 -21.70 -17.46 -12.41
N GLU A 231 -20.89 -16.39 -12.42
CA GLU A 231 -19.59 -16.37 -13.10
C GLU A 231 -18.44 -16.68 -12.14
N LYS A 232 -17.31 -17.14 -12.68
CA LYS A 232 -16.07 -17.28 -11.91
C LYS A 232 -15.42 -15.92 -11.75
N SER A 233 -14.90 -15.65 -10.55
CA SER A 233 -14.08 -14.47 -10.32
C SER A 233 -12.99 -14.72 -9.29
N LEU A 234 -11.92 -13.92 -9.36
CA LEU A 234 -10.81 -13.90 -8.44
C LEU A 234 -11.11 -12.97 -7.25
N TRP A 235 -10.98 -13.53 -6.05
CA TRP A 235 -11.21 -12.83 -4.78
C TRP A 235 -9.99 -12.90 -3.89
N ARG A 236 -9.82 -11.90 -3.03
CA ARG A 236 -8.96 -11.99 -1.86
C ARG A 236 -9.79 -12.32 -0.62
N TYR A 237 -9.36 -13.35 0.10
CA TYR A 237 -9.81 -13.66 1.44
C TYR A 237 -8.63 -13.50 2.40
N ALA A 238 -8.76 -12.64 3.39
CA ALA A 238 -7.76 -12.44 4.43
C ALA A 238 -8.42 -12.62 5.79
N ILE A 239 -7.95 -13.56 6.60
CA ILE A 239 -8.53 -13.89 7.90
C ILE A 239 -7.47 -13.88 8.98
N ALA A 240 -7.85 -13.33 10.14
CA ALA A 240 -7.02 -13.37 11.32
C ALA A 240 -6.93 -14.77 11.90
N VAL A 241 -5.71 -15.13 12.26
CA VAL A 241 -5.39 -16.28 13.09
C VAL A 241 -5.47 -15.83 14.54
N ASP A 242 -6.07 -16.65 15.40
CA ASP A 242 -6.12 -16.38 16.83
C ASP A 242 -4.70 -16.10 17.36
N SER A 243 -4.56 -15.02 18.12
CA SER A 243 -3.30 -14.65 18.80
C SER A 243 -2.72 -15.75 19.71
N LYS A 244 -3.54 -16.73 20.11
CA LYS A 244 -3.15 -17.89 20.92
C LYS A 244 -2.75 -19.10 20.09
N ASP A 245 -2.99 -19.08 18.78
CA ASP A 245 -2.61 -20.16 17.89
C ASP A 245 -1.09 -20.10 17.64
N THR A 246 -0.39 -21.13 18.10
CA THR A 246 1.07 -21.24 18.02
C THR A 246 1.55 -22.14 16.88
N ARG A 247 0.64 -22.62 16.02
CA ARG A 247 1.03 -23.47 14.89
C ARG A 247 1.99 -22.72 13.95
N PRO A 248 2.97 -23.40 13.34
CA PRO A 248 3.87 -22.78 12.37
C PRO A 248 3.09 -22.30 11.13
N ASP A 249 3.65 -21.31 10.43
CA ASP A 249 3.00 -20.71 9.26
C ASP A 249 2.73 -21.74 8.15
N GLU A 250 3.62 -22.72 7.99
CA GLU A 250 3.49 -23.81 7.01
C GLU A 250 2.26 -24.68 7.28
N GLU A 251 1.95 -24.95 8.56
CA GLU A 251 0.76 -25.71 8.95
C GLU A 251 -0.51 -24.90 8.70
N LEU A 252 -0.51 -23.60 9.03
CA LEU A 252 -1.63 -22.71 8.74
C LEU A 252 -1.95 -22.60 7.24
N MET A 253 -0.94 -22.78 6.39
CA MET A 253 -1.08 -22.69 4.95
C MET A 253 -1.53 -23.99 4.27
N THR A 254 -1.88 -25.06 5.00
CA THR A 254 -2.46 -26.27 4.38
C THR A 254 -3.86 -25.99 3.81
N ASP A 255 -4.25 -26.75 2.79
CA ASP A 255 -5.59 -26.63 2.18
C ASP A 255 -6.69 -26.83 3.22
N GLU A 256 -6.54 -27.82 4.11
CA GLU A 256 -7.48 -28.12 5.18
C GLU A 256 -7.72 -26.92 6.09
N ASN A 257 -6.64 -26.31 6.62
CA ASN A 257 -6.73 -25.18 7.53
C ASN A 257 -7.30 -23.93 6.84
N ILE A 258 -6.89 -23.68 5.59
CA ILE A 258 -7.39 -22.56 4.80
C ILE A 258 -8.88 -22.73 4.49
N ILE A 259 -9.30 -23.90 3.98
CA ILE A 259 -10.69 -24.15 3.63
C ILE A 259 -11.59 -24.09 4.87
N ALA A 260 -11.14 -24.62 6.01
CA ALA A 260 -11.85 -24.51 7.27
C ALA A 260 -12.03 -23.04 7.71
N SER A 261 -11.05 -22.17 7.41
CA SER A 261 -11.12 -20.74 7.74
C SER A 261 -12.19 -19.99 6.93
N TYR A 262 -12.44 -20.41 5.67
CA TYR A 262 -13.42 -19.78 4.80
C TYR A 262 -14.85 -19.90 5.27
N ASP A 263 -15.13 -20.86 6.17
CA ASP A 263 -16.46 -20.99 6.73
C ASP A 263 -16.90 -19.75 7.52
N HIS A 264 -15.96 -18.93 7.98
CA HIS A 264 -16.21 -17.65 8.66
C HIS A 264 -16.32 -16.45 7.73
N LEU A 265 -16.05 -16.61 6.43
CA LEU A 265 -15.95 -15.50 5.48
C LEU A 265 -16.87 -15.65 4.27
N MET A 266 -17.12 -16.88 3.81
CA MET A 266 -17.83 -17.16 2.57
C MET A 266 -19.31 -17.51 2.81
N ALA A 267 -20.19 -16.81 2.11
CA ALA A 267 -21.54 -17.28 1.82
C ALA A 267 -21.50 -18.30 0.66
N GLY A 268 -22.62 -18.98 0.43
CA GLY A 268 -22.79 -20.02 -0.60
C GLY A 268 -22.84 -21.43 -0.04
N SER A 269 -22.85 -22.40 -0.94
CA SER A 269 -23.02 -23.82 -0.63
C SER A 269 -21.85 -24.42 0.17
N ARG A 270 -22.10 -25.58 0.78
CA ARG A 270 -21.05 -26.43 1.35
C ARG A 270 -21.11 -27.84 0.72
N PRO A 271 -19.96 -28.52 0.56
CA PRO A 271 -18.59 -28.04 0.82
C PRO A 271 -18.16 -26.92 -0.14
N ILE A 272 -17.22 -26.07 0.30
CA ILE A 272 -16.76 -24.91 -0.49
C ILE A 272 -16.00 -25.40 -1.73
N GLN A 273 -16.47 -25.02 -2.92
CA GLN A 273 -15.79 -25.30 -4.17
C GLN A 273 -15.01 -24.07 -4.64
N CYS A 274 -13.69 -24.14 -4.56
CA CYS A 274 -12.83 -23.04 -4.98
C CYS A 274 -11.44 -23.53 -5.41
N LYS A 275 -10.69 -22.66 -6.10
CA LYS A 275 -9.28 -22.86 -6.44
C LYS A 275 -8.44 -21.82 -5.73
N ILE A 276 -7.54 -22.25 -4.85
CA ILE A 276 -6.57 -21.36 -4.17
C ILE A 276 -5.42 -21.08 -5.15
N GLU A 277 -5.39 -19.88 -5.72
CA GLU A 277 -4.35 -19.45 -6.68
C GLU A 277 -3.05 -19.06 -5.97
N ALA A 278 -3.16 -18.46 -4.79
CA ALA A 278 -2.03 -18.05 -3.96
C ALA A 278 -2.42 -18.00 -2.49
N ARG A 279 -1.44 -18.18 -1.61
CA ARG A 279 -1.59 -18.09 -0.16
C ARG A 279 -0.32 -17.51 0.47
N ALA A 280 -0.47 -16.77 1.55
CA ALA A 280 0.64 -16.29 2.36
C ALA A 280 0.16 -16.00 3.79
N VAL A 281 1.06 -16.18 4.77
CA VAL A 281 0.89 -15.68 6.13
C VAL A 281 1.56 -14.32 6.25
N TYR A 282 0.85 -13.36 6.82
CA TYR A 282 1.34 -12.01 7.06
C TYR A 282 1.35 -11.71 8.55
N HIS A 283 2.51 -11.26 9.02
CA HIS A 283 2.61 -10.56 10.29
C HIS A 283 2.23 -9.10 10.10
N ILE A 284 1.39 -8.60 10.99
CA ILE A 284 0.88 -7.25 10.91
C ILE A 284 1.77 -6.33 11.74
N HIS A 285 2.18 -5.19 11.18
CA HIS A 285 3.08 -4.26 11.84
C HIS A 285 2.48 -2.85 11.96
N GLN A 286 2.95 -2.11 12.95
CA GLN A 286 2.83 -0.64 13.04
C GLN A 286 4.21 -0.11 13.33
N ARG A 287 4.92 0.39 12.31
CA ARG A 287 6.31 0.83 12.42
C ARG A 287 6.56 2.08 11.60
N LEU A 288 7.41 2.95 12.11
CA LEU A 288 7.81 4.18 11.46
C LEU A 288 9.32 4.35 11.57
N ALA A 289 9.99 4.66 10.46
CA ALA A 289 11.42 4.94 10.46
C ALA A 289 11.71 6.16 11.36
N SER A 290 12.80 6.11 12.12
CA SER A 290 13.19 7.22 13.01
C SER A 290 13.48 8.52 12.27
N THR A 291 13.80 8.43 10.97
CA THR A 291 13.86 9.52 10.00
C THR A 291 13.60 8.92 8.61
N LEU A 292 13.03 9.68 7.67
CA LEU A 292 12.89 9.27 6.27
C LEU A 292 14.01 9.86 5.42
N ARG A 293 14.95 10.59 6.03
CA ARG A 293 16.11 11.17 5.35
C ARG A 293 17.39 10.96 6.15
N ARG A 294 18.48 10.63 5.45
CA ARG A 294 19.86 10.75 5.94
C ARG A 294 20.76 11.26 4.83
N GLY A 295 21.16 12.53 4.91
CA GLY A 295 21.94 13.20 3.86
C GLY A 295 21.15 13.27 2.54
N ARG A 296 21.72 12.72 1.47
CA ARG A 296 21.15 12.66 0.12
C ARG A 296 20.26 11.43 -0.13
N ILE A 297 19.87 10.73 0.94
CA ILE A 297 19.14 9.47 0.84
C ILE A 297 17.81 9.58 1.56
N LEU A 298 16.73 9.24 0.85
CA LEU A 298 15.35 9.33 1.32
C LEU A 298 14.67 7.96 1.34
N LEU A 299 13.66 7.77 2.18
CA LEU A 299 12.83 6.56 2.27
C LEU A 299 11.36 6.90 1.98
N ALA A 300 10.64 6.01 1.30
CA ALA A 300 9.21 6.14 1.03
C ALA A 300 8.48 4.80 1.05
N GLY A 301 7.16 4.82 1.30
CA GLY A 301 6.32 3.62 1.37
C GLY A 301 6.77 2.66 2.46
N ASP A 302 6.69 1.36 2.20
CA ASP A 302 7.02 0.30 3.17
C ASP A 302 8.46 0.36 3.72
N ALA A 303 9.38 1.02 2.99
CA ALA A 303 10.73 1.27 3.49
C ALA A 303 10.75 2.30 4.62
N ALA A 304 9.81 3.25 4.61
CA ALA A 304 9.66 4.31 5.60
C ALA A 304 8.71 3.95 6.74
N HIS A 305 7.60 3.25 6.46
CA HIS A 305 6.59 2.91 7.45
C HIS A 305 5.83 1.65 7.09
N LEU A 306 5.31 0.95 8.09
CA LEU A 306 4.42 -0.19 7.91
C LEU A 306 3.19 0.03 8.77
N CYS A 307 2.02 -0.18 8.19
CA CYS A 307 0.78 -0.22 8.95
C CYS A 307 0.02 -1.52 8.70
N ASN A 308 -0.95 -1.81 9.56
CA ASN A 308 -1.83 -2.94 9.32
C ASN A 308 -2.66 -2.71 8.04
N PRO A 309 -3.01 -3.78 7.31
CA PRO A 309 -3.62 -3.64 5.98
C PRO A 309 -5.09 -3.21 6.02
N LEU A 310 -5.68 -3.04 7.21
CA LEU A 310 -7.11 -2.82 7.35
C LEU A 310 -7.47 -1.36 7.05
N GLY A 311 -8.27 -1.20 6.00
CA GLY A 311 -8.52 0.09 5.38
C GLY A 311 -7.51 0.44 4.29
N GLY A 312 -6.59 -0.44 3.87
CA GLY A 312 -5.78 -0.20 2.65
C GLY A 312 -4.75 0.94 2.73
N MET A 313 -4.42 1.43 3.92
CA MET A 313 -3.65 2.67 4.08
C MET A 313 -2.16 2.56 3.74
N GLY A 314 -1.60 1.35 3.67
CA GLY A 314 -0.16 1.14 3.42
C GLY A 314 0.26 1.65 2.04
N LEU A 315 -0.33 1.06 0.98
CA LEU A 315 -0.03 1.48 -0.39
C LEU A 315 -0.47 2.92 -0.66
N THR A 316 -1.67 3.31 -0.21
CA THR A 316 -2.17 4.69 -0.34
C THR A 316 -1.16 5.68 0.26
N SER A 317 -0.70 5.45 1.50
CA SER A 317 0.32 6.31 2.13
C SER A 317 1.64 6.31 1.35
N GLY A 318 2.06 5.17 0.81
CA GLY A 318 3.25 5.09 -0.04
C GLY A 318 3.12 5.89 -1.34
N ILE A 319 1.95 5.89 -1.98
CA ILE A 319 1.68 6.73 -3.17
C ILE A 319 1.72 8.21 -2.79
N LEU A 320 1.13 8.59 -1.65
CA LEU A 320 1.22 9.97 -1.14
C LEU A 320 2.66 10.38 -0.79
N ASP A 321 3.47 9.45 -0.26
CA ASP A 321 4.90 9.69 -0.05
C ASP A 321 5.60 9.96 -1.37
N SER A 322 5.27 9.23 -2.43
CA SER A 322 5.91 9.40 -3.74
C SER A 322 5.68 10.78 -4.34
N GLU A 323 4.47 11.35 -4.22
CA GLU A 323 4.17 12.73 -4.63
C GLU A 323 5.03 13.72 -3.84
N ALA A 324 4.94 13.68 -2.51
CA ALA A 324 5.62 14.63 -1.65
C ALA A 324 7.15 14.54 -1.78
N LEU A 325 7.69 13.35 -1.97
CA LEU A 325 9.12 13.12 -2.18
C LEU A 325 9.56 13.65 -3.55
N SER A 326 8.84 13.30 -4.62
CA SER A 326 9.17 13.74 -5.97
C SER A 326 9.13 15.26 -6.07
N ASP A 327 8.09 15.92 -5.53
CA ASP A 327 8.04 17.37 -5.49
C ASP A 327 9.24 17.97 -4.74
N ALA A 328 9.62 17.41 -3.59
CA ALA A 328 10.77 17.90 -2.83
C ALA A 328 12.09 17.76 -3.61
N LEU A 329 12.29 16.64 -4.32
CA LEU A 329 13.45 16.45 -5.19
C LEU A 329 13.44 17.41 -6.38
N ILE A 330 12.30 17.62 -7.03
CA ILE A 330 12.17 18.56 -8.15
C ILE A 330 12.52 19.98 -7.70
N MET A 331 12.02 20.39 -6.53
CA MET A 331 12.32 21.70 -5.95
C MET A 331 13.83 21.90 -5.72
N VAL A 332 14.55 20.88 -5.26
CA VAL A 332 16.00 20.99 -5.06
C VAL A 332 16.75 20.97 -6.39
N ILE A 333 16.47 19.99 -7.26
CA ILE A 333 17.28 19.71 -8.46
C ILE A 333 17.05 20.73 -9.59
N ASN A 334 15.78 21.12 -9.80
CA ASN A 334 15.39 22.00 -10.91
C ASN A 334 15.15 23.44 -10.47
N GLU A 335 14.69 23.67 -9.23
CA GLU A 335 14.27 25.00 -8.77
C GLU A 335 15.28 25.66 -7.82
N GLY A 336 16.37 24.96 -7.46
CA GLY A 336 17.43 25.50 -6.60
C GLY A 336 16.99 25.74 -5.15
N CYS A 337 15.91 25.10 -4.70
CA CYS A 337 15.49 25.18 -3.31
C CYS A 337 16.54 24.54 -2.39
N SER A 338 16.65 25.05 -1.17
CA SER A 338 17.50 24.46 -0.14
C SER A 338 17.11 23.02 0.13
N ASP A 339 18.12 22.17 0.33
CA ASP A 339 18.00 20.80 0.85
C ASP A 339 17.10 20.68 2.08
N GLN A 340 16.87 21.75 2.85
CA GLN A 340 15.93 21.75 3.96
C GLN A 340 14.52 21.26 3.57
N VAL A 341 14.10 21.40 2.30
CA VAL A 341 12.82 20.85 1.82
C VAL A 341 12.75 19.32 1.93
N LEU A 342 13.87 18.62 1.77
CA LEU A 342 13.95 17.16 1.91
C LEU A 342 13.84 16.74 3.39
N THR A 343 14.36 17.56 4.31
CA THR A 343 14.14 17.37 5.76
C THR A 343 12.68 17.61 6.11
N LEU A 344 12.09 18.67 5.55
CA LEU A 344 10.67 18.97 5.72
C LEU A 344 9.78 17.81 5.24
N TYR A 345 10.11 17.20 4.09
CA TYR A 345 9.45 15.98 3.62
C TYR A 345 9.48 14.88 4.70
N SER A 346 10.67 14.57 5.22
CA SER A 346 10.84 13.53 6.24
C SER A 346 10.00 13.81 7.48
N ASP A 347 10.03 15.04 7.99
CA ASP A 347 9.31 15.42 9.21
C ASP A 347 7.79 15.37 9.01
N LEU A 348 7.29 15.93 7.92
CA LEU A 348 5.85 15.97 7.65
C LEU A 348 5.28 14.58 7.40
N ARG A 349 5.95 13.73 6.62
CA ARG A 349 5.46 12.37 6.36
C ARG A 349 5.46 11.50 7.63
N ARG A 350 6.43 11.69 8.53
CA ARG A 350 6.42 11.07 9.88
C ARG A 350 5.26 11.58 10.73
N GLN A 351 5.04 12.89 10.71
CA GLN A 351 3.93 13.51 11.42
C GLN A 351 2.59 12.96 10.93
N VAL A 352 2.40 12.85 9.61
CA VAL A 352 1.22 12.23 9.01
C VAL A 352 1.06 10.79 9.45
N PHE A 353 2.13 9.99 9.46
CA PHE A 353 2.03 8.62 9.95
C PHE A 353 1.57 8.56 11.41
N GLY A 354 2.23 9.31 12.30
CA GLY A 354 1.97 9.24 13.74
C GLY A 354 0.64 9.87 14.18
N LEU A 355 0.16 10.89 13.46
CA LEU A 355 -1.09 11.58 13.83
C LEU A 355 -2.32 11.02 13.11
N PHE A 356 -2.14 10.29 12.01
CA PHE A 356 -3.25 9.92 11.15
C PHE A 356 -3.21 8.45 10.71
N VAL A 357 -2.14 8.00 10.05
CA VAL A 357 -2.09 6.64 9.47
C VAL A 357 -2.11 5.55 10.55
N ASP A 358 -1.25 5.66 11.57
CA ASP A 358 -1.18 4.68 12.65
C ASP A 358 -2.47 4.67 13.50
N PRO A 359 -2.98 5.81 14.00
CA PRO A 359 -4.24 5.81 14.76
C PRO A 359 -5.43 5.25 13.99
N MET A 360 -5.60 5.64 12.72
CA MET A 360 -6.76 5.18 11.94
C MET A 360 -6.67 3.72 11.54
N SER A 361 -5.51 3.27 11.04
CA SER A 361 -5.34 1.87 10.70
C SER A 361 -5.50 1.01 11.96
N THR A 362 -4.96 1.43 13.11
CA THR A 362 -5.14 0.74 14.39
C THR A 362 -6.62 0.67 14.80
N GLN A 363 -7.36 1.77 14.70
CA GLN A 363 -8.78 1.77 15.00
C GLN A 363 -9.58 0.87 14.03
N ASN A 364 -9.23 0.83 12.74
CA ASN A 364 -9.86 -0.09 11.80
C ASN A 364 -9.68 -1.56 12.21
N LYS A 365 -8.49 -1.91 12.74
CA LYS A 365 -8.28 -3.23 13.34
C LYS A 365 -9.20 -3.50 14.51
N TYR A 366 -9.26 -2.58 15.47
CA TYR A 366 -10.13 -2.73 16.63
C TYR A 366 -11.61 -2.82 16.27
N ARG A 367 -12.05 -2.11 15.22
CA ARG A 367 -13.43 -2.21 14.74
C ARG A 367 -13.76 -3.62 14.25
N ILE A 368 -12.90 -4.21 13.43
CA ILE A 368 -13.20 -5.54 12.88
C ILE A 368 -12.92 -6.66 13.89
N GLN A 369 -11.95 -6.47 14.79
CA GLN A 369 -11.70 -7.34 15.94
C GLN A 369 -12.65 -6.99 17.10
N ASN A 370 -13.96 -7.05 16.84
CA ASN A 370 -14.98 -6.72 17.83
C ASN A 370 -16.16 -7.69 17.73
N ASN A 371 -17.04 -7.65 18.73
CA ASN A 371 -18.37 -8.18 18.61
C ASN A 371 -19.22 -7.23 17.72
N ALA A 372 -20.04 -7.79 16.84
CA ALA A 372 -20.83 -7.02 15.87
C ALA A 372 -21.84 -6.07 16.55
N ASP A 373 -22.50 -6.53 17.62
CA ASP A 373 -23.50 -5.75 18.35
C ASP A 373 -22.84 -4.64 19.19
N ASP A 374 -21.70 -4.94 19.82
CA ASP A 374 -20.92 -3.94 20.56
C ASP A 374 -20.34 -2.89 19.60
N LEU A 375 -19.84 -3.29 18.43
CA LEU A 375 -19.35 -2.37 17.40
C LEU A 375 -20.45 -1.39 16.97
N GLU A 376 -21.65 -1.89 16.68
CA GLU A 376 -22.78 -1.07 16.26
C GLU A 376 -23.25 -0.09 17.34
N ARG A 377 -23.27 -0.56 18.59
CA ARG A 377 -23.74 0.20 19.74
C ARG A 377 -22.74 1.28 20.19
N ASP A 378 -21.45 0.98 20.19
CA ASP A 378 -20.45 1.77 20.92
C ASP A 378 -19.49 2.56 20.03
N ASP A 379 -19.15 2.10 18.80
CA ASP A 379 -18.17 2.81 17.97
C ASP A 379 -18.77 4.06 17.33
N GLY A 380 -18.19 5.22 17.64
CA GLY A 380 -18.69 6.52 17.17
C GLY A 380 -18.68 6.69 15.65
N PHE A 381 -17.74 6.06 14.94
CA PHE A 381 -17.66 6.15 13.48
C PHE A 381 -18.71 5.26 12.82
N VAL A 382 -18.91 4.04 13.31
CA VAL A 382 -19.98 3.14 12.86
C VAL A 382 -21.36 3.77 13.09
N ARG A 383 -21.58 4.34 14.27
CA ARG A 383 -22.82 5.10 14.54
C ARG A 383 -23.00 6.29 13.64
N LEU A 384 -21.91 6.99 13.28
CA LEU A 384 -21.96 8.11 12.35
C LEU A 384 -22.31 7.65 10.93
N LEU A 385 -21.79 6.50 10.47
CA LEU A 385 -22.15 5.93 9.16
C LEU A 385 -23.63 5.55 9.07
N ASN A 386 -24.23 5.10 10.17
CA ASN A 386 -25.64 4.69 10.22
C ASN A 386 -26.63 5.84 10.44
N ARG A 387 -26.16 7.06 10.72
CA ARG A 387 -27.04 8.22 10.89
C ARG A 387 -27.60 8.66 9.52
N PRO A 388 -28.93 8.79 9.37
CA PRO A 388 -29.50 9.33 8.15
C PRO A 388 -29.05 10.77 7.90
N GLY A 389 -28.70 11.10 6.66
CA GLY A 389 -28.33 12.46 6.25
C GLY A 389 -26.95 12.95 6.70
N THR A 390 -26.17 12.15 7.43
CA THR A 390 -24.78 12.52 7.77
C THR A 390 -23.81 12.16 6.65
N GLN A 391 -23.02 13.14 6.23
CA GLN A 391 -21.89 12.97 5.32
C GLN A 391 -20.62 12.61 6.10
N ALA A 392 -20.63 11.47 6.79
CA ALA A 392 -19.50 10.98 7.58
C ALA A 392 -18.18 10.99 6.77
N MET A 393 -18.28 10.61 5.49
CA MET A 393 -17.15 10.56 4.59
C MET A 393 -16.70 11.92 4.08
N ASP A 394 -17.57 12.94 4.01
CA ASP A 394 -17.13 14.30 3.67
C ASP A 394 -16.29 14.92 4.79
N MET A 395 -16.63 14.63 6.06
CA MET A 395 -15.80 15.02 7.20
C MET A 395 -14.42 14.36 7.13
N MET A 396 -14.37 13.08 6.79
CA MET A 396 -13.11 12.34 6.62
C MET A 396 -12.34 12.81 5.38
N ARG A 397 -13.02 13.14 4.28
CA ARG A 397 -12.42 13.61 3.03
C ARG A 397 -11.58 14.85 3.27
N LYS A 398 -12.09 15.82 4.03
CA LYS A 398 -11.32 17.01 4.39
C LYS A 398 -10.04 16.65 5.16
N LEU A 399 -10.12 15.75 6.14
CA LEU A 399 -8.93 15.27 6.86
C LEU A 399 -7.95 14.54 5.92
N TYR A 400 -8.46 13.75 4.98
CA TYR A 400 -7.64 13.00 4.03
C TYR A 400 -6.89 13.95 3.09
N GLU A 401 -7.57 14.96 2.58
CA GLU A 401 -7.00 15.95 1.66
C GLU A 401 -6.04 16.91 2.36
N GLU A 402 -6.35 17.36 3.57
CA GLU A 402 -5.56 18.38 4.27
C GLU A 402 -4.43 17.79 5.12
N GLN A 403 -4.66 16.63 5.75
CA GLN A 403 -3.72 16.04 6.71
C GLN A 403 -2.97 14.86 6.11
N TRP A 404 -3.66 13.92 5.44
CA TRP A 404 -2.98 12.73 4.93
C TRP A 404 -2.12 13.03 3.71
N ARG A 405 -2.62 13.83 2.77
CA ARG A 405 -1.83 14.31 1.63
C ARG A 405 -0.90 15.44 2.07
N THR A 406 0.37 15.36 1.69
CA THR A 406 1.37 16.38 2.03
C THR A 406 1.75 17.20 0.80
N ASN A 407 1.14 18.38 0.64
CA ASN A 407 1.58 19.36 -0.36
C ASN A 407 2.88 20.04 0.10
N ILE A 408 4.03 19.43 -0.24
CA ILE A 408 5.34 19.88 0.23
C ILE A 408 5.68 21.29 -0.25
N ARG A 409 5.28 21.64 -1.48
CA ARG A 409 5.48 22.97 -2.07
C ARG A 409 4.81 24.05 -1.24
N SER A 410 3.54 23.86 -0.90
CA SER A 410 2.79 24.78 -0.04
C SER A 410 3.39 24.89 1.36
N LYS A 411 3.75 23.78 1.97
CA LYS A 411 4.33 23.76 3.34
C LYS A 411 5.72 24.41 3.39
N PHE A 412 6.53 24.26 2.35
CA PHE A 412 7.84 24.92 2.27
C PHE A 412 7.70 26.43 2.10
N ALA A 413 6.81 26.89 1.21
CA ALA A 413 6.53 28.32 1.02
C ALA A 413 6.06 29.00 2.32
N GLN A 414 5.23 28.34 3.12
CA GLN A 414 4.77 28.85 4.42
C GLN A 414 5.90 29.04 5.44
N ARG A 415 7.00 28.28 5.34
CA ARG A 415 8.18 28.46 6.20
C ARG A 415 9.14 29.54 5.70
N GLY A 416 9.04 29.91 4.42
CA GLY A 416 9.88 30.92 3.76
C GLY A 416 9.36 32.36 3.88
N SER A 417 8.14 32.57 4.36
CA SER A 417 7.64 33.91 4.70
C SER A 417 8.18 34.30 6.08
N PRO A 418 9.06 35.32 6.20
CA PRO A 418 9.39 35.87 7.51
C PRO A 418 8.11 36.48 8.10
N HIS A 419 7.73 36.04 9.29
CA HIS A 419 6.87 36.82 10.19
C HIS A 419 7.74 37.80 10.97
#